data_AF-A0A956KN49-F1
#
_entry.id   AF-A0A956KN49-F1
#
_cell.length_a   1.000
_cell.length_b   1.000
_cell.length_c   1.000
_cell.angle_alpha   90.00
_cell.angle_beta   90.00
_cell.angle_gamma   90.00
#
_symmetry.space_group_name_H-M   'P 1'
#
loop_
_entity.id
_entity.type
_entity.pdbx_description
1 polymer ?
#
loop_
_entity_poly.entity_id
_entity_poly.type
_entity_poly.pdbx_seq_one_letter_code
_entity_poly.pdbx_strand_id
1 'polypeptide(L)'
;MRALPESGSTAEIGFDLGELREDLEQVAIEALDARMRGFGLAEAVVDPHFPNLVEFHRGLRDAMLLEIPKELQPWVTAITGGDAPAPRPAPRAEAKLAEHREAIAGRLGNLHRDLFDRAFGADPAGAGDGPAQLQAALSELLLFESVRLQLLVTAWSSTDFEALGGDERSIDVIAWTEVEAMLQEPSLGEGGVRPLPVMVAAGSLALARDAAERVEALRMVSEDKRETLRMRAKLRAALRELRLTESVLLENALAGLLGEDRVELVDLQGQRPLALDGLSRQAMDQRVSRGRRALTQSPDKWPSRRRPSLFDLLRTGPFATPEPQT
;
A
#
# COMPACT_ATOMS: atom_id res chain seq x y z
N MET A 1 -45.88 -26.50 21.92
CA MET A 1 -45.56 -25.76 20.69
C MET A 1 -45.22 -24.31 21.05
N ARG A 2 -43.93 -23.99 21.13
CA ARG A 2 -43.41 -22.62 21.29
C ARG A 2 -42.24 -22.52 20.32
N ALA A 3 -42.45 -21.81 19.22
CA ALA A 3 -41.43 -21.59 18.20
C ALA A 3 -40.41 -20.58 18.73
N LEU A 4 -39.13 -20.93 18.63
CA LEU A 4 -38.00 -20.02 18.83
C LEU A 4 -37.84 -19.18 17.55
N PRO A 5 -37.50 -17.89 17.65
CA PRO A 5 -37.08 -17.12 16.49
C PRO A 5 -35.66 -17.55 16.08
N GLU A 6 -35.58 -18.27 14.96
CA GLU A 6 -34.39 -18.31 14.12
C GLU A 6 -34.18 -16.96 13.42
N SER A 7 -32.97 -16.77 12.89
CA SER A 7 -32.48 -15.60 12.14
C SER A 7 -31.65 -14.60 12.95
N GLY A 8 -30.47 -15.07 13.35
CA GLY A 8 -29.28 -14.22 13.35
C GLY A 8 -29.00 -13.76 11.93
N SER A 9 -29.34 -12.50 11.63
CA SER A 9 -28.90 -11.77 10.45
C SER A 9 -27.37 -11.67 10.51
N THR A 10 -26.70 -12.57 9.81
CA THR A 10 -25.33 -12.33 9.36
C THR A 10 -25.48 -11.27 8.26
N ALA A 11 -25.07 -10.05 8.56
CA ALA A 11 -24.93 -9.03 7.53
C ALA A 11 -23.86 -9.55 6.55
N GLU A 12 -24.31 -10.16 5.46
CA GLU A 12 -23.46 -10.39 4.30
C GLU A 12 -22.96 -9.01 3.88
N ILE A 13 -21.67 -8.76 4.09
CA ILE A 13 -20.98 -7.63 3.49
C ILE A 13 -20.99 -7.94 1.99
N GLY A 14 -22.07 -7.52 1.32
CA GLY A 14 -22.22 -7.64 -0.12
C GLY A 14 -21.23 -6.70 -0.76
N PHE A 15 -20.02 -7.19 -1.02
CA PHE A 15 -19.11 -6.53 -1.93
C PHE A 15 -19.71 -6.60 -3.32
N ASP A 16 -20.00 -5.45 -3.92
CA ASP A 16 -20.42 -5.39 -5.32
C ASP A 16 -19.20 -5.67 -6.20
N LEU A 17 -19.06 -6.94 -6.60
CA LEU A 17 -17.99 -7.37 -7.50
C LEU A 17 -18.16 -6.79 -8.93
N GLY A 18 -19.36 -6.30 -9.26
CA GLY A 18 -19.63 -5.61 -10.52
C GLY A 18 -18.96 -4.23 -10.53
N GLU A 19 -19.22 -3.43 -9.50
CA GLU A 19 -18.61 -2.10 -9.32
C GLU A 19 -17.08 -2.20 -9.30
N LEU A 20 -16.52 -3.09 -8.49
CA LEU A 20 -15.06 -3.31 -8.44
C LEU A 20 -14.48 -3.70 -9.81
N ARG A 21 -15.22 -4.48 -10.61
CA ARG A 21 -14.77 -4.87 -11.95
C ARG A 21 -14.77 -3.68 -12.89
N GLU A 22 -15.80 -2.84 -12.85
CA GLU A 22 -15.89 -1.63 -13.66
C GLU A 22 -14.77 -0.64 -13.31
N ASP A 23 -14.49 -0.44 -12.02
CA ASP A 23 -13.39 0.39 -11.55
C ASP A 23 -12.03 -0.12 -12.04
N LEU A 24 -11.77 -1.42 -11.88
CA LEU A 24 -10.52 -2.04 -12.35
C LEU A 24 -10.39 -1.99 -13.88
N GLU A 25 -11.50 -1.99 -14.62
CA GLU A 25 -11.48 -1.81 -16.07
C GLU A 25 -11.08 -0.38 -16.45
N GLN A 26 -11.58 0.65 -15.75
CA GLN A 26 -11.15 2.04 -15.98
C GLN A 26 -9.66 2.22 -15.66
N VAL A 27 -9.20 1.67 -14.54
CA VAL A 27 -7.78 1.64 -14.15
C VAL A 27 -6.93 0.96 -15.23
N ALA A 28 -7.39 -0.17 -15.78
CA ALA A 28 -6.69 -0.88 -16.86
C ALA A 28 -6.64 -0.07 -18.16
N ILE A 29 -7.71 0.63 -18.51
CA ILE A 29 -7.78 1.51 -19.69
C ILE A 29 -6.76 2.63 -19.56
N GLU A 30 -6.68 3.30 -18.41
CA GLU A 30 -5.71 4.38 -18.18
C GLU A 30 -4.27 3.86 -18.14
N ALA A 31 -4.00 2.69 -17.53
CA ALA A 31 -2.69 2.07 -17.57
C ALA A 31 -2.23 1.77 -19.01
N LEU A 32 -3.15 1.26 -19.83
CA LEU A 32 -2.88 1.00 -21.24
C LEU A 32 -2.64 2.29 -22.02
N ASP A 33 -3.45 3.33 -21.80
CA ASP A 33 -3.29 4.64 -22.45
C ASP A 33 -1.96 5.29 -22.08
N ALA A 34 -1.58 5.28 -20.80
CA ALA A 34 -0.27 5.77 -20.34
C ALA A 34 0.88 5.06 -21.06
N ARG A 35 0.83 3.72 -21.11
CA ARG A 35 1.80 2.89 -21.81
C ARG A 35 1.86 3.18 -23.31
N MET A 36 0.72 3.31 -23.98
CA MET A 36 0.65 3.64 -25.42
C MET A 36 1.25 5.02 -25.73
N ARG A 37 1.20 5.94 -24.76
CA ARG A 37 1.84 7.26 -24.84
C ARG A 37 3.30 7.27 -24.40
N GLY A 38 3.84 6.14 -23.96
CA GLY A 38 5.23 5.98 -23.52
C GLY A 38 5.51 6.49 -22.11
N PHE A 39 4.49 6.66 -21.27
CA PHE A 39 4.67 6.94 -19.84
C PHE A 39 4.96 5.66 -19.08
N GLY A 40 5.98 5.69 -18.21
CA GLY A 40 6.19 4.65 -17.21
C GLY A 40 5.15 4.75 -16.08
N LEU A 41 4.82 3.64 -15.41
CA LEU A 41 3.79 3.64 -14.37
C LEU A 41 4.12 4.58 -13.20
N ALA A 42 5.39 4.72 -12.82
CA ALA A 42 5.81 5.66 -11.77
C ALA A 42 5.48 7.13 -12.10
N GLU A 43 5.38 7.49 -13.37
CA GLU A 43 4.95 8.83 -13.80
C GLU A 43 3.42 8.90 -13.94
N ALA A 44 2.81 7.86 -14.52
CA ALA A 44 1.37 7.83 -14.79
C ALA A 44 0.52 7.90 -13.51
N VAL A 45 0.93 7.23 -12.43
CA VAL A 45 0.17 7.18 -11.16
C VAL A 45 0.16 8.50 -10.36
N VAL A 46 0.89 9.52 -10.82
CA VAL A 46 0.86 10.88 -10.25
C VAL A 46 0.41 11.94 -11.24
N ASP A 47 0.14 11.55 -12.50
CA ASP A 47 -0.25 12.47 -13.55
C ASP A 47 -1.79 12.68 -13.53
N PRO A 48 -2.28 13.92 -13.40
CA PRO A 48 -3.72 14.21 -13.39
C PRO A 48 -4.46 13.86 -14.70
N HIS A 49 -3.76 13.51 -15.79
CA HIS A 49 -4.39 12.96 -17.00
C HIS A 49 -4.93 11.53 -16.79
N PHE A 50 -4.47 10.81 -15.76
CA PHE A 50 -4.90 9.44 -15.42
C PHE A 50 -5.54 9.41 -14.01
N PRO A 51 -6.72 10.02 -13.83
CA PRO A 51 -7.33 10.19 -12.51
C PRO A 51 -7.65 8.87 -11.82
N ASN A 52 -8.08 7.82 -12.55
CA ASN A 52 -8.38 6.52 -11.94
C ASN A 52 -7.09 5.82 -11.48
N LEU A 53 -5.98 5.94 -12.22
CA LEU A 53 -4.67 5.45 -11.74
C LEU A 53 -4.22 6.17 -10.48
N VAL A 54 -4.30 7.51 -10.47
CA VAL A 54 -3.92 8.33 -9.34
C VAL A 54 -4.75 7.97 -8.10
N GLU A 55 -6.06 7.80 -8.27
CA GLU A 55 -6.96 7.40 -7.19
C GLU A 55 -6.66 5.98 -6.70
N PHE A 56 -6.50 5.01 -7.60
CA PHE A 56 -6.18 3.63 -7.26
C PHE A 56 -4.86 3.51 -6.50
N HIS A 57 -3.79 4.10 -7.04
CA HIS A 57 -2.44 4.10 -6.44
C HIS A 57 -2.43 4.69 -5.02
N ARG A 58 -3.14 5.81 -4.84
CA ARG A 58 -3.29 6.47 -3.55
C ARG A 58 -4.20 5.69 -2.61
N GLY A 59 -5.26 5.08 -3.15
CA GLY A 59 -6.20 4.23 -2.42
C GLY A 59 -5.50 3.01 -1.82
N LEU A 60 -4.61 2.35 -2.57
CA LEU A 60 -3.79 1.25 -2.07
C LEU A 60 -2.85 1.69 -0.94
N ARG A 61 -2.20 2.84 -1.09
CA ARG A 61 -1.38 3.47 -0.05
C ARG A 61 -2.21 3.70 1.22
N ASP A 62 -3.40 4.25 1.10
CA ASP A 62 -4.27 4.52 2.25
C ASP A 62 -4.84 3.25 2.88
N ALA A 63 -5.16 2.24 2.08
CA ALA A 63 -5.60 0.94 2.55
C ALA A 63 -4.54 0.27 3.44
N MET A 64 -3.25 0.53 3.22
CA MET A 64 -2.19 0.04 4.12
C MET A 64 -2.33 0.57 5.55
N LEU A 65 -2.80 1.81 5.72
CA LEU A 65 -2.90 2.49 7.02
C LEU A 65 -4.31 2.41 7.63
N LEU A 66 -5.27 1.84 6.89
CA LEU A 66 -6.62 1.63 7.37
C LEU A 66 -6.64 0.55 8.47
N GLU A 67 -7.37 0.80 9.55
CA GLU A 67 -7.57 -0.20 10.61
C GLU A 67 -8.34 -1.40 10.07
N ILE A 68 -7.82 -2.60 10.31
CA ILE A 68 -8.49 -3.83 9.88
C ILE A 68 -9.81 -3.99 10.66
N PRO A 69 -10.95 -4.17 9.96
CA PRO A 69 -12.23 -4.49 10.58
C PRO A 69 -12.11 -5.66 11.57
N LYS A 70 -12.81 -5.58 12.70
CA LYS A 70 -12.66 -6.56 13.79
C LYS A 70 -13.02 -7.97 13.32
N GLU A 71 -13.95 -8.03 12.37
CA GLU A 71 -14.49 -9.22 11.72
C GLU A 71 -13.42 -9.94 10.89
N LEU A 72 -12.47 -9.19 10.33
CA LEU A 72 -11.40 -9.72 9.48
C LEU A 72 -10.13 -10.07 10.26
N GLN A 73 -9.98 -9.59 11.50
CA GLN A 73 -8.78 -9.86 12.31
C GLN A 73 -8.43 -11.34 12.45
N PRO A 74 -9.39 -12.28 12.67
CA PRO A 74 -9.06 -13.70 12.75
C PRO A 74 -8.48 -14.25 11.44
N TRP A 75 -9.03 -13.81 10.31
CA TRP A 75 -8.58 -14.24 8.98
C TRP A 75 -7.18 -13.69 8.68
N VAL A 76 -6.96 -12.41 8.95
CA VAL A 76 -5.67 -11.78 8.73
C VAL A 76 -4.59 -12.42 9.62
N THR A 77 -4.89 -12.64 10.91
CA THR A 77 -3.97 -13.32 11.84
C THR A 77 -3.61 -14.73 11.36
N ALA A 78 -4.58 -15.46 10.81
CA ALA A 78 -4.35 -16.79 10.25
C ALA A 78 -3.42 -16.78 9.02
N ILE A 79 -3.46 -15.72 8.21
CA ILE A 79 -2.60 -15.57 7.02
C ILE A 79 -1.20 -15.11 7.41
N THR A 80 -1.09 -14.13 8.31
CA THR A 80 0.22 -13.60 8.74
C THR A 80 0.96 -14.55 9.67
N GLY A 81 0.35 -15.66 10.09
CA GLY A 81 0.96 -16.66 10.95
C GLY A 81 1.20 -16.17 12.37
N GLY A 82 0.42 -15.18 12.84
CA GLY A 82 0.57 -14.62 14.18
C GLY A 82 0.04 -15.55 15.27
N ASP A 83 0.85 -15.81 16.30
CA ASP A 83 0.47 -16.51 17.54
C ASP A 83 -0.39 -15.62 18.46
N ALA A 84 -1.43 -14.98 17.93
CA ALA A 84 -2.37 -14.27 18.81
C ALA A 84 -3.15 -15.32 19.63
N PRO A 85 -3.41 -15.09 20.93
CA PRO A 85 -4.26 -15.93 21.75
C PRO A 85 -5.73 -15.71 21.32
N ALA A 86 -6.09 -16.24 20.15
CA ALA A 86 -7.48 -16.36 19.76
C ALA A 86 -8.15 -17.42 20.64
N PRO A 87 -9.42 -17.27 21.01
CA PRO A 87 -10.17 -18.34 21.65
C PRO A 87 -10.09 -19.58 20.75
N ARG A 88 -9.56 -20.69 21.29
CA ARG A 88 -9.41 -21.96 20.56
C ARG A 88 -10.72 -22.30 19.85
N PRO A 89 -10.76 -22.29 18.51
CA PRO A 89 -11.93 -22.73 17.79
C PRO A 89 -12.21 -24.19 18.14
N ALA A 90 -13.46 -24.63 18.01
CA ALA A 90 -13.74 -26.07 18.08
C ALA A 90 -12.85 -26.81 17.05
N PRO A 91 -12.41 -28.07 17.30
CA PRO A 91 -11.46 -28.78 16.44
C PRO A 91 -11.87 -28.85 14.95
N ARG A 92 -13.19 -28.85 14.68
CA ARG A 92 -13.75 -28.82 13.32
C ARG A 92 -13.59 -27.47 12.62
N ALA A 93 -13.59 -26.37 13.37
CA ALA A 93 -13.36 -25.03 12.85
C ALA A 93 -11.88 -24.79 12.55
N GLU A 94 -10.96 -25.33 13.36
CA GLU A 94 -9.52 -25.28 13.10
C GLU A 94 -9.16 -26.01 11.79
N ALA A 95 -9.68 -27.23 11.59
CA ALA A 95 -9.43 -28.00 10.37
C ALA A 95 -9.94 -27.28 9.11
N LYS A 96 -11.15 -26.71 9.15
CA LYS A 96 -11.69 -25.90 8.05
C LYS A 96 -10.88 -24.63 7.80
N LEU A 97 -10.37 -23.99 8.85
CA LEU A 97 -9.54 -22.79 8.72
C LEU A 97 -8.19 -23.12 8.05
N ALA A 98 -7.59 -24.26 8.42
CA ALA A 98 -6.35 -24.75 7.82
C ALA A 98 -6.52 -25.10 6.33
N GLU A 99 -7.62 -25.77 5.97
CA GLU A 99 -7.95 -26.08 4.57
C GLU A 99 -8.15 -24.80 3.74
N HIS A 100 -8.90 -23.81 4.26
CA HIS A 100 -9.03 -22.52 3.59
C HIS A 100 -7.69 -21.79 3.46
N ARG A 101 -6.81 -21.88 4.47
CA ARG A 101 -5.48 -21.29 4.42
C ARG A 101 -4.64 -21.86 3.28
N GLU A 102 -4.61 -23.19 3.15
CA GLU A 102 -3.87 -23.85 2.08
C GLU A 102 -4.44 -23.51 0.70
N ALA A 103 -5.77 -23.47 0.57
CA ALA A 103 -6.44 -23.08 -0.67
C ALA A 103 -6.15 -21.62 -1.06
N ILE A 104 -6.19 -20.68 -0.11
CA ILE A 104 -5.87 -19.27 -0.35
C ILE A 104 -4.38 -19.10 -0.69
N ALA A 105 -3.49 -19.76 0.05
CA ALA A 105 -2.05 -19.71 -0.21
C ALA A 105 -1.72 -20.25 -1.61
N GLY A 106 -2.37 -21.34 -2.03
CA GLY A 106 -2.24 -21.88 -3.38
C GLY A 106 -2.74 -20.89 -4.46
N ARG A 107 -3.91 -20.28 -4.25
CA ARG A 107 -4.46 -19.28 -5.18
C ARG A 107 -3.58 -18.03 -5.29
N LEU A 108 -3.11 -17.50 -4.16
CA LEU A 108 -2.20 -16.34 -4.15
C LEU A 108 -0.85 -16.66 -4.75
N GLY A 109 -0.33 -17.88 -4.51
CA GLY A 109 0.90 -18.37 -5.14
C GLY A 109 0.80 -18.39 -6.67
N ASN A 110 -0.34 -18.83 -7.20
CA ASN A 110 -0.59 -18.84 -8.64
C ASN A 110 -0.92 -17.44 -9.18
N LEU A 111 -1.59 -16.59 -8.41
CA LEU A 111 -1.97 -15.24 -8.84
C LEU A 111 -0.75 -14.43 -9.31
N HIS A 112 0.34 -14.40 -8.53
CA HIS A 112 1.53 -13.64 -8.93
C HIS A 112 2.16 -14.17 -10.21
N ARG A 113 2.08 -15.48 -10.44
CA ARG A 113 2.56 -16.10 -11.67
C ARG A 113 1.66 -15.74 -12.85
N ASP A 114 0.35 -15.82 -12.68
CA ASP A 114 -0.62 -15.44 -13.71
C ASP A 114 -0.51 -13.96 -14.08
N LEU A 115 -0.29 -13.08 -13.11
CA LEU A 115 -0.04 -11.65 -13.35
C LEU A 115 1.26 -11.47 -14.15
N PHE A 116 2.34 -12.14 -13.74
CA PHE A 116 3.60 -12.11 -14.48
C PHE A 116 3.42 -12.62 -15.90
N ASP A 117 2.84 -13.80 -16.13
CA ASP A 117 2.69 -14.38 -17.46
C ASP A 117 1.79 -13.55 -18.39
N ARG A 118 0.85 -12.74 -17.84
CA ARG A 118 0.02 -11.81 -18.62
C ARG A 118 0.74 -10.50 -18.96
N ALA A 119 1.57 -9.99 -18.05
CA ALA A 119 2.38 -8.80 -18.30
C ALA A 119 3.58 -9.13 -19.22
N PHE A 120 4.20 -10.30 -18.99
CA PHE A 120 5.33 -10.83 -19.72
C PHE A 120 4.92 -11.19 -21.15
N GLY A 121 5.67 -10.68 -22.13
CA GLY A 121 5.41 -10.97 -23.55
C GLY A 121 4.23 -10.23 -24.16
N ALA A 122 3.57 -9.32 -23.43
CA ALA A 122 2.67 -8.35 -24.03
C ALA A 122 3.50 -7.33 -24.82
N ASP A 123 3.83 -7.63 -26.07
CA ASP A 123 4.39 -6.64 -26.99
C ASP A 123 3.28 -5.61 -27.31
N PRO A 124 3.45 -4.31 -27.01
CA PRO A 124 2.45 -3.30 -27.37
C PRO A 124 2.21 -3.23 -28.89
N ALA A 125 3.16 -3.66 -29.72
CA ALA A 125 3.02 -3.70 -31.17
C ALA A 125 2.43 -5.02 -31.71
N GLY A 126 2.46 -6.10 -30.92
CA GLY A 126 2.14 -7.47 -31.36
C GLY A 126 0.93 -8.11 -30.67
N ALA A 127 0.51 -7.61 -29.51
CA ALA A 127 -0.74 -8.00 -28.88
C ALA A 127 -1.89 -7.46 -29.74
N GLY A 128 -2.65 -8.32 -30.43
CA GLY A 128 -3.81 -7.89 -31.19
C GLY A 128 -4.81 -7.08 -30.34
N ASP A 129 -5.70 -6.35 -31.02
CA ASP A 129 -6.62 -5.39 -30.43
C ASP A 129 -7.55 -6.03 -29.37
N GLY A 130 -7.74 -5.33 -28.23
CA GLY A 130 -8.86 -5.59 -27.31
C GLY A 130 -8.49 -6.11 -25.91
N PRO A 131 -9.20 -7.12 -25.35
CA PRO A 131 -9.14 -7.48 -23.92
C PRO A 131 -7.77 -7.95 -23.40
N ALA A 132 -6.94 -8.54 -24.26
CA ALA A 132 -5.63 -9.07 -23.85
C ALA A 132 -4.65 -7.95 -23.46
N GLN A 133 -4.68 -6.82 -24.17
CA GLN A 133 -3.85 -5.66 -23.85
C GLN A 133 -4.26 -5.02 -22.51
N LEU A 134 -5.58 -4.90 -22.25
CA LEU A 134 -6.09 -4.41 -20.98
C LEU A 134 -5.68 -5.32 -19.82
N GLN A 135 -5.79 -6.64 -19.99
CA GLN A 135 -5.35 -7.60 -18.98
C GLN A 135 -3.84 -7.52 -18.72
N ALA A 136 -3.03 -7.34 -19.76
CA ALA A 136 -1.59 -7.16 -19.62
C ALA A 136 -1.26 -5.87 -18.87
N ALA A 137 -1.85 -4.73 -19.25
CA ALA A 137 -1.64 -3.44 -18.60
C ALA A 137 -2.06 -3.45 -17.12
N LEU A 138 -3.22 -4.07 -16.82
CA LEU A 138 -3.65 -4.25 -15.43
C LEU A 138 -2.69 -5.17 -14.66
N SER A 139 -2.21 -6.25 -15.28
CA SER A 139 -1.29 -7.19 -14.62
C SER A 139 0.06 -6.52 -14.31
N GLU A 140 0.56 -5.72 -15.25
CA GLU A 140 1.75 -4.89 -15.10
C GLU A 140 1.60 -3.88 -13.94
N LEU A 141 0.47 -3.17 -13.89
CA LEU A 141 0.14 -2.28 -12.77
C LEU A 141 0.09 -3.02 -11.43
N LEU A 142 -0.56 -4.18 -11.37
CA LEU A 142 -0.67 -4.93 -10.11
C LEU A 142 0.67 -5.49 -9.64
N LEU A 143 1.59 -5.86 -10.55
CA LEU A 143 2.96 -6.23 -10.20
C LEU A 143 3.73 -5.03 -9.65
N PHE A 144 3.64 -3.87 -10.33
CA PHE A 144 4.21 -2.61 -9.87
C PHE A 144 3.73 -2.26 -8.46
N GLU A 145 2.43 -2.21 -8.21
CA GLU A 145 1.87 -1.91 -6.90
C GLU A 145 2.26 -2.96 -5.85
N SER A 146 2.31 -4.24 -6.21
CA SER A 146 2.74 -5.30 -5.28
C SER A 146 4.18 -5.09 -4.81
N VAL A 147 5.10 -4.77 -5.72
CA VAL A 147 6.49 -4.46 -5.37
C VAL A 147 6.56 -3.19 -4.55
N ARG A 148 5.90 -2.12 -5.03
CA ARG A 148 5.87 -0.81 -4.38
C ARG A 148 5.38 -0.90 -2.93
N LEU A 149 4.26 -1.58 -2.66
CA LEU A 149 3.71 -1.72 -1.31
C LEU A 149 4.71 -2.41 -0.37
N GLN A 150 5.47 -3.41 -0.85
CA GLN A 150 6.52 -4.05 -0.04
C GLN A 150 7.69 -3.11 0.23
N LEU A 151 8.08 -2.29 -0.75
CA LEU A 151 9.11 -1.27 -0.56
C LEU A 151 8.64 -0.16 0.40
N LEU A 152 7.37 0.24 0.35
CA LEU A 152 6.78 1.17 1.32
C LEU A 152 6.82 0.61 2.73
N VAL A 153 6.43 -0.67 2.93
CA VAL A 153 6.55 -1.33 4.23
C VAL A 153 8.00 -1.25 4.71
N THR A 154 8.96 -1.61 3.86
CA THR A 154 10.39 -1.58 4.19
C THR A 154 10.85 -0.17 4.57
N ALA A 155 10.59 0.82 3.73
CA ALA A 155 11.02 2.20 3.91
C ALA A 155 10.39 2.87 5.14
N TRP A 156 9.11 2.60 5.41
CA TRP A 156 8.37 3.19 6.53
C TRP A 156 8.61 2.48 7.87
N SER A 157 9.24 1.30 7.86
CA SER A 157 9.57 0.57 9.09
C SER A 157 10.64 1.27 9.92
N SER A 158 11.43 2.17 9.32
CA SER A 158 12.31 3.10 10.04
C SER A 158 12.09 4.54 9.57
N THR A 159 12.82 5.49 10.17
CA THR A 159 12.87 6.88 9.70
C THR A 159 14.02 7.15 8.73
N ASP A 160 14.87 6.15 8.47
CA ASP A 160 16.18 6.39 7.84
C ASP A 160 16.02 6.85 6.41
N PHE A 161 15.20 6.16 5.62
CA PHE A 161 14.96 6.51 4.21
C PHE A 161 14.50 7.97 4.04
N GLU A 162 13.52 8.40 4.83
CA GLU A 162 13.02 9.78 4.81
C GLU A 162 14.02 10.79 5.38
N ALA A 163 14.79 10.41 6.41
CA ALA A 163 15.84 11.25 6.99
C ALA A 163 17.00 11.48 6.01
N LEU A 164 17.16 10.58 5.03
CA LEU A 164 18.06 10.70 3.90
C LEU A 164 17.48 11.54 2.75
N GLY A 165 16.25 12.04 2.89
CA GLY A 165 15.55 12.79 1.86
C GLY A 165 14.83 11.92 0.83
N GLY A 166 14.65 10.62 1.10
CA GLY A 166 13.76 9.76 0.33
C GLY A 166 12.28 10.15 0.55
N ASP A 167 11.47 9.89 -0.47
CA ASP A 167 10.02 10.13 -0.47
C ASP A 167 9.27 8.97 -1.17
N GLU A 168 7.93 8.97 -1.10
CA GLU A 168 7.11 7.94 -1.74
C GLU A 168 7.37 7.87 -3.25
N ARG A 169 7.59 9.01 -3.92
CA ARG A 169 7.88 9.06 -5.35
C ARG A 169 9.19 8.36 -5.73
N SER A 170 10.22 8.46 -4.89
CA SER A 170 11.47 7.72 -5.09
C SER A 170 11.23 6.20 -5.04
N ILE A 171 10.31 5.75 -4.17
CA ILE A 171 9.93 4.33 -4.08
C ILE A 171 9.17 3.90 -5.33
N ASP A 172 8.28 4.74 -5.87
CA ASP A 172 7.57 4.46 -7.12
C ASP A 172 8.55 4.26 -8.28
N VAL A 173 9.53 5.16 -8.41
CA VAL A 173 10.57 5.07 -9.45
C VAL A 173 11.38 3.78 -9.31
N ILE A 174 11.82 3.44 -8.09
CA ILE A 174 12.57 2.20 -7.83
C ILE A 174 11.73 0.96 -8.17
N ALA A 175 10.48 0.91 -7.68
CA ALA A 175 9.60 -0.22 -7.92
C ALA A 175 9.33 -0.42 -9.42
N TRP A 176 9.04 0.66 -10.14
CA TRP A 176 8.77 0.58 -11.57
C TRP A 176 10.01 0.16 -12.37
N THR A 177 11.18 0.76 -12.08
CA THR A 177 12.44 0.44 -12.76
C THR A 177 12.75 -1.06 -12.67
N GLU A 178 12.59 -1.64 -11.48
CA GLU A 178 12.88 -3.07 -11.28
C GLU A 178 11.80 -3.96 -11.89
N VAL A 179 10.52 -3.60 -11.82
CA VAL A 179 9.45 -4.37 -12.47
C VAL A 179 9.63 -4.37 -13.99
N GLU A 180 9.88 -3.20 -14.59
CA GLU A 180 10.11 -3.05 -16.02
C GLU A 180 11.32 -3.88 -16.48
N ALA A 181 12.45 -3.80 -15.76
CA ALA A 181 13.63 -4.60 -16.07
C ALA A 181 13.35 -6.12 -15.99
N MET A 182 12.62 -6.55 -14.96
CA MET A 182 12.31 -7.96 -14.73
C MET A 182 11.29 -8.52 -15.73
N LEU A 183 10.36 -7.69 -16.22
CA LEU A 183 9.45 -8.10 -17.31
C LEU A 183 10.18 -8.37 -18.63
N GLN A 184 11.39 -7.83 -18.81
CA GLN A 184 12.24 -8.10 -19.97
C GLN A 184 13.18 -9.30 -19.77
N GLU A 185 13.20 -9.93 -18.59
CA GLU A 185 14.14 -11.01 -18.25
C GLU A 185 13.53 -12.39 -18.59
N PRO A 186 14.01 -13.09 -19.64
CA PRO A 186 13.39 -14.34 -20.08
C PRO A 186 13.47 -15.47 -19.05
N SER A 187 14.50 -15.48 -18.20
CA SER A 187 14.68 -16.52 -17.18
C SER A 187 13.58 -16.50 -16.11
N LEU A 188 12.90 -15.37 -15.89
CA LEU A 188 11.74 -15.31 -14.98
C LEU A 188 10.50 -16.01 -15.55
N GLY A 189 10.45 -16.22 -16.87
CA GLY A 189 9.42 -17.01 -17.54
C GLY A 189 9.53 -18.52 -17.30
N GLU A 190 10.62 -19.01 -16.71
CA GLU A 190 10.80 -20.45 -16.45
C GLU A 190 9.90 -20.95 -15.31
N GLY A 191 9.29 -22.14 -15.46
CA GLY A 191 8.27 -22.67 -14.54
C GLY A 191 8.74 -22.99 -13.10
N GLY A 192 10.04 -22.89 -12.83
CA GLY A 192 10.61 -23.03 -11.49
C GLY A 192 10.79 -21.71 -10.73
N VAL A 193 10.64 -20.57 -11.42
CA VAL A 193 10.91 -19.25 -10.85
C VAL A 193 9.62 -18.63 -10.33
N ARG A 194 9.71 -17.99 -9.16
CA ARG A 194 8.65 -17.16 -8.58
C ARG A 194 8.98 -15.69 -8.86
N PRO A 195 8.36 -15.04 -9.86
CA PRO A 195 8.83 -13.73 -10.33
C PRO A 195 8.67 -12.63 -9.29
N LEU A 196 7.52 -12.54 -8.62
CA LEU A 196 7.26 -11.45 -7.66
C LEU A 196 8.29 -11.42 -6.51
N PRO A 197 8.63 -12.53 -5.82
CA PRO A 197 9.71 -12.51 -4.84
C PRO A 197 11.06 -12.03 -5.39
N VAL A 198 11.38 -12.33 -6.65
CA VAL A 198 12.60 -11.85 -7.29
C VAL A 198 12.53 -10.33 -7.53
N MET A 199 11.41 -9.83 -8.04
CA MET A 199 11.17 -8.40 -8.23
C MET A 199 11.23 -7.62 -6.91
N VAL A 200 10.62 -8.14 -5.85
CA VAL A 200 10.69 -7.54 -4.51
C VAL A 200 12.12 -7.52 -3.98
N ALA A 201 12.88 -8.62 -4.16
CA ALA A 201 14.28 -8.68 -3.74
C ALA A 201 15.15 -7.67 -4.51
N ALA A 202 14.93 -7.54 -5.82
CA ALA A 202 15.61 -6.57 -6.67
C ALA A 202 15.28 -5.13 -6.24
N GLY A 203 14.00 -4.80 -6.05
CA GLY A 203 13.54 -3.52 -5.50
C GLY A 203 14.13 -3.21 -4.13
N SER A 204 14.22 -4.19 -3.23
CA SER A 204 14.80 -4.00 -1.90
C SER A 204 16.30 -3.69 -1.98
N LEU A 205 17.02 -4.35 -2.90
CA LEU A 205 18.44 -4.07 -3.15
C LEU A 205 18.64 -2.68 -3.76
N ALA A 206 17.79 -2.29 -4.71
CA ALA A 206 17.82 -0.96 -5.32
C ALA A 206 17.52 0.14 -4.30
N LEU A 207 16.54 -0.07 -3.42
CA LEU A 207 16.24 0.83 -2.30
C LEU A 207 17.44 1.01 -1.35
N ALA A 208 18.13 -0.09 -1.02
CA ALA A 208 19.34 -0.02 -0.20
C ALA A 208 20.49 0.73 -0.89
N ARG A 209 20.64 0.59 -2.21
CA ARG A 209 21.63 1.34 -3.01
C ARG A 209 21.29 2.83 -3.05
N ASP A 210 20.05 3.19 -3.34
CA ASP A 210 19.58 4.58 -3.34
C ASP A 210 19.81 5.23 -1.96
N ALA A 211 19.51 4.52 -0.86
CA ALA A 211 19.80 5.00 0.48
C ALA A 211 21.31 5.25 0.70
N ALA A 212 22.18 4.34 0.24
CA ALA A 212 23.64 4.52 0.34
C ALA A 212 24.15 5.73 -0.46
N GLU A 213 23.61 5.96 -1.65
CA GLU A 213 23.93 7.12 -2.48
C GLU A 213 23.49 8.43 -1.81
N ARG A 214 22.29 8.45 -1.19
CA ARG A 214 21.81 9.61 -0.43
C ARG A 214 22.64 9.90 0.81
N VAL A 215 23.12 8.87 1.52
CA VAL A 215 24.06 9.06 2.63
C VAL A 215 25.31 9.82 2.17
N GLU A 216 25.88 9.44 1.02
CA GLU A 216 27.05 10.13 0.46
C GLU A 216 26.71 11.57 0.06
N ALA A 217 25.59 11.77 -0.64
CA ALA A 217 25.14 13.11 -1.03
C ALA A 217 24.93 14.03 0.18
N LEU A 218 24.39 13.52 1.29
CA LEU A 218 24.16 14.29 2.51
C LEU A 218 25.43 14.69 3.25
N ARG A 219 26.58 14.06 3.00
CA ARG A 219 27.87 14.50 3.58
C ARG A 219 28.25 15.91 3.11
N MET A 220 27.78 16.30 1.92
CA MET A 220 28.03 17.61 1.33
C MET A 220 26.98 18.66 1.73
N VAL A 221 25.99 18.28 2.54
CA VAL A 221 24.87 19.12 2.94
C VAL A 221 25.05 19.67 4.37
N SER A 222 24.70 20.93 4.58
CA SER A 222 24.76 21.61 5.88
C SER A 222 23.98 20.86 6.97
N GLU A 223 24.44 20.92 8.22
CA GLU A 223 23.77 20.27 9.36
C GLU A 223 22.30 20.70 9.50
N ASP A 224 21.97 21.98 9.31
CA ASP A 224 20.59 22.49 9.43
C ASP A 224 19.61 21.80 8.47
N LYS A 225 20.06 21.50 7.25
CA LYS A 225 19.27 20.79 6.25
C LYS A 225 19.11 19.31 6.63
N ARG A 226 20.17 18.67 7.13
CA ARG A 226 20.10 17.30 7.64
C ARG A 226 19.15 17.19 8.82
N GLU A 227 19.17 18.16 9.75
CA GLU A 227 18.24 18.19 10.86
C GLU A 227 16.80 18.43 10.40
N THR A 228 16.58 19.29 9.42
CA THR A 228 15.25 19.49 8.81
C THR A 228 14.71 18.18 8.23
N LEU A 229 15.53 17.39 7.53
CA LEU A 229 15.13 16.08 7.01
C LEU A 229 14.79 15.09 8.14
N ARG A 230 15.63 15.01 9.18
CA ARG A 230 15.36 14.16 10.35
C ARG A 230 14.06 14.55 11.06
N MET A 231 13.78 15.84 11.20
CA MET A 231 12.53 16.34 11.79
C MET A 231 11.31 15.95 10.93
N ARG A 232 11.42 16.07 9.61
CA ARG A 232 10.37 15.64 8.67
C ARG A 232 10.11 14.14 8.75
N ALA A 233 11.17 13.34 8.74
CA ALA A 233 11.07 11.88 8.87
C ALA A 233 10.38 11.47 10.18
N LYS A 234 10.77 12.08 11.31
CA LYS A 234 10.10 11.85 12.60
C LYS A 234 8.63 12.24 12.58
N LEU A 235 8.29 13.35 11.93
CA LEU A 235 6.90 13.81 11.81
C LEU A 235 6.08 12.84 10.94
N ARG A 236 6.58 12.42 9.77
CA ARG A 236 5.90 11.42 8.92
C ARG A 236 5.71 10.10 9.65
N ALA A 237 6.75 9.60 10.34
CA ALA A 237 6.63 8.42 11.18
C ALA A 237 5.55 8.56 12.26
N ALA A 238 5.50 9.68 12.97
CA ALA A 238 4.45 9.95 13.95
C ALA A 238 3.04 9.98 13.32
N LEU A 239 2.88 10.61 12.15
CA LEU A 239 1.61 10.67 11.42
C LEU A 239 1.15 9.28 10.96
N ARG A 240 2.10 8.40 10.60
CA ARG A 240 1.81 7.01 10.24
C ARG A 240 1.38 6.13 11.42
N GLU A 241 1.46 6.57 12.67
CA GLU A 241 0.91 5.85 13.84
C GLU A 241 -0.55 6.24 14.15
N LEU A 242 -1.02 7.33 13.54
CA LEU A 242 -2.39 7.82 13.72
C LEU A 242 -3.39 6.98 12.93
N ARG A 243 -4.66 7.09 13.30
CA ARG A 243 -5.75 6.61 12.42
C ARG A 243 -5.68 7.31 11.07
N LEU A 244 -6.05 6.61 10.00
CA LEU A 244 -5.97 7.12 8.63
C LEU A 244 -6.55 8.53 8.47
N THR A 245 -7.78 8.76 8.96
CA THR A 245 -8.42 10.09 8.92
C THR A 245 -7.57 11.18 9.58
N GLU A 246 -7.03 10.92 10.77
CA GLU A 246 -6.17 11.88 11.47
C GLU A 246 -4.81 12.05 10.80
N SER A 247 -4.24 10.97 10.26
CA SER A 247 -2.98 10.99 9.51
C SER A 247 -3.09 11.94 8.30
N VAL A 248 -4.07 11.72 7.43
CA VAL A 248 -4.32 12.52 6.21
C VAL A 248 -4.60 13.99 6.54
N LEU A 249 -5.47 14.25 7.53
CA LEU A 249 -5.82 15.62 7.90
C LEU A 249 -4.64 16.39 8.50
N LEU A 250 -3.81 15.74 9.32
CA LEU A 250 -2.66 16.38 9.96
C LEU A 250 -1.46 16.49 9.01
N GLU A 251 -1.27 15.54 8.10
CA GLU A 251 -0.32 15.65 6.99
C GLU A 251 -0.59 16.93 6.18
N ASN A 252 -1.83 17.12 5.71
CA ASN A 252 -2.23 18.35 5.02
C ASN A 252 -2.10 19.62 5.88
N ALA A 253 -2.49 19.56 7.15
CA ALA A 253 -2.40 20.72 8.06
C ALA A 253 -0.95 21.10 8.41
N LEU A 254 0.00 20.17 8.27
CA LEU A 254 1.42 20.34 8.54
C LEU A 254 2.27 20.33 7.27
N ALA A 255 1.66 20.44 6.08
CA ALA A 255 2.33 20.36 4.79
C ALA A 255 3.58 21.27 4.70
N GLY A 256 3.49 22.51 5.18
CA GLY A 256 4.63 23.43 5.21
C GLY A 256 5.84 22.93 6.02
N LEU A 257 5.64 22.16 7.10
CA LEU A 257 6.74 21.52 7.83
C LEU A 257 7.31 20.32 7.05
N LEU A 258 6.44 19.59 6.36
CA LEU A 258 6.79 18.45 5.52
C LEU A 258 7.45 18.86 4.18
N GLY A 259 7.38 20.15 3.83
CA GLY A 259 7.90 20.68 2.57
C GLY A 259 6.94 20.49 1.40
N GLU A 260 5.65 20.40 1.69
CA GLU A 260 4.57 20.18 0.73
C GLU A 260 3.60 21.37 0.72
N ASP A 261 2.78 21.44 -0.32
CA ASP A 261 1.73 22.44 -0.45
C ASP A 261 0.44 21.96 0.22
N ARG A 262 -0.20 22.88 0.94
CA ARG A 262 -1.48 22.59 1.60
C ARG A 262 -2.61 22.61 0.57
N VAL A 263 -3.45 21.60 0.61
CA VAL A 263 -4.66 21.45 -0.20
C VAL A 263 -5.89 21.90 0.61
N GLU A 264 -6.88 22.50 -0.06
CA GLU A 264 -8.17 22.82 0.56
C GLU A 264 -8.91 21.55 0.99
N LEU A 265 -9.64 21.60 2.12
CA LEU A 265 -10.21 20.39 2.72
C LEU A 265 -11.24 19.68 1.83
N VAL A 266 -11.95 20.42 0.99
CA VAL A 266 -12.92 19.84 0.05
C VAL A 266 -12.20 19.08 -1.06
N ASP A 267 -11.13 19.66 -1.60
CA ASP A 267 -10.31 18.99 -2.62
C ASP A 267 -9.59 17.78 -2.03
N LEU A 268 -9.07 17.91 -0.80
CA LEU A 268 -8.44 16.79 -0.08
C LEU A 268 -9.42 15.65 0.16
N GLN A 269 -10.68 15.95 0.49
CA GLN A 269 -11.73 14.93 0.64
C GLN A 269 -11.99 14.19 -0.67
N GLY A 270 -12.10 14.92 -1.79
CA GLY A 270 -12.22 14.31 -3.12
C GLY A 270 -10.99 13.48 -3.51
N GLN A 271 -9.80 13.89 -3.05
CA GLN A 271 -8.55 13.17 -3.32
C GLN A 271 -8.34 11.94 -2.42
N ARG A 272 -8.98 11.88 -1.25
CA ARG A 272 -8.76 10.86 -0.20
C ARG A 272 -10.08 10.28 0.31
N PRO A 273 -10.94 9.72 -0.56
CA PRO A 273 -12.27 9.26 -0.17
C PRO A 273 -12.21 8.18 0.92
N LEU A 274 -11.25 7.24 0.84
CA LEU A 274 -11.08 6.18 1.85
C LEU A 274 -10.88 6.71 3.27
N ALA A 275 -10.27 7.89 3.42
CA ALA A 275 -9.97 8.49 4.72
C ALA A 275 -11.06 9.48 5.19
N LEU A 276 -11.71 10.18 4.27
CA LEU A 276 -12.46 11.41 4.54
C LEU A 276 -13.91 11.40 4.05
N ASP A 277 -14.34 10.40 3.30
CA ASP A 277 -15.71 10.36 2.78
C ASP A 277 -16.76 10.41 3.91
N GLY A 278 -17.88 11.09 3.64
CA GLY A 278 -18.95 11.33 4.60
C GLY A 278 -18.65 12.35 5.71
N LEU A 279 -17.44 12.90 5.81
CA LEU A 279 -17.13 13.94 6.79
C LEU A 279 -17.53 15.33 6.28
N SER A 280 -18.18 16.12 7.14
CA SER A 280 -18.39 17.55 6.85
C SER A 280 -17.09 18.34 7.05
N ARG A 281 -16.96 19.49 6.36
CA ARG A 281 -15.84 20.42 6.55
C ARG A 281 -15.62 20.78 8.01
N GLN A 282 -16.69 21.10 8.74
CA GLN A 282 -16.61 21.43 10.17
C GLN A 282 -16.07 20.26 11.00
N ALA A 283 -16.43 19.01 10.67
CA ALA A 283 -15.91 17.83 11.35
C ALA A 283 -14.40 17.64 11.08
N MET A 284 -13.96 17.87 9.84
CA MET A 284 -12.54 17.85 9.46
C MET A 284 -11.74 18.93 10.22
N ASP A 285 -12.21 20.18 10.23
CA ASP A 285 -11.56 21.29 10.95
C ASP A 285 -11.42 21.00 12.46
N GLN A 286 -12.48 20.46 13.07
CA GLN A 286 -12.44 20.08 14.47
C GLN A 286 -11.43 18.95 14.75
N ARG A 287 -11.32 17.96 13.85
CA ARG A 287 -10.33 16.88 13.96
C ARG A 287 -8.92 17.43 13.83
N VAL A 288 -8.64 18.30 12.85
CA VAL A 288 -7.35 19.00 12.71
C VAL A 288 -6.99 19.75 13.99
N SER A 289 -7.92 20.54 14.53
CA SER A 289 -7.71 21.31 15.77
C SER A 289 -7.40 20.43 16.98
N ARG A 290 -8.11 19.30 17.15
CA ARG A 290 -7.85 18.35 18.24
C ARG A 290 -6.53 17.60 18.02
N GLY A 291 -6.26 17.15 16.80
CA GLY A 291 -5.06 16.42 16.43
C GLY A 291 -3.79 17.25 16.66
N ARG A 292 -3.77 18.51 16.22
CA ARG A 292 -2.64 19.43 16.48
C ARG A 292 -2.38 19.62 17.96
N ARG A 293 -3.43 19.77 18.78
CA ARG A 293 -3.28 19.84 20.24
C ARG A 293 -2.72 18.54 20.81
N ALA A 294 -3.21 17.39 20.36
CA ALA A 294 -2.72 16.09 20.80
C ALA A 294 -1.24 15.87 20.47
N LEU A 295 -0.76 16.30 19.31
CA LEU A 295 0.65 16.18 18.92
C LEU A 295 1.61 17.00 19.82
N THR A 296 1.12 18.01 20.53
CA THR A 296 1.92 18.75 21.53
C THR A 296 1.97 18.05 22.90
N GLN A 297 1.16 17.01 23.07
CA GLN A 297 1.10 16.18 24.28
C GLN A 297 1.92 14.91 24.10
N SER A 298 2.03 14.12 25.17
CA SER A 298 2.69 12.82 25.14
C SER A 298 2.00 11.85 24.17
N PRO A 299 2.75 10.91 23.54
CA PRO A 299 2.21 10.00 22.52
C PRO A 299 1.00 9.16 22.93
N ASP A 300 0.81 8.88 24.23
CA ASP A 300 -0.37 8.18 24.76
C ASP A 300 -1.69 8.97 24.58
N LYS A 301 -1.61 10.27 24.30
CA LYS A 301 -2.76 11.15 24.01
C LYS A 301 -3.06 11.30 22.53
N TRP A 302 -2.22 10.74 21.66
CA TRP A 302 -2.42 10.85 20.22
C TRP A 302 -3.65 10.05 19.79
N PRO A 303 -4.33 10.48 18.70
CA PRO A 303 -5.43 9.72 18.11
C PRO A 303 -4.89 8.52 17.31
N SER A 304 -4.16 7.63 17.99
CA SER A 304 -3.54 6.45 17.41
C SER A 304 -4.57 5.41 16.98
N ARG A 305 -4.14 4.53 16.07
CA ARG A 305 -4.90 3.32 15.74
C ARG A 305 -5.13 2.49 17.00
N ARG A 306 -6.36 2.01 17.15
CA ARG A 306 -6.77 1.07 18.20
C ARG A 306 -6.69 -0.38 17.74
N ARG A 307 -6.57 -0.61 16.43
CA ARG A 307 -6.48 -1.92 15.79
C ARG A 307 -5.32 -1.91 14.80
N PRO A 308 -4.67 -3.05 14.56
CA PRO A 308 -3.62 -3.12 13.56
C PRO A 308 -4.17 -2.77 12.17
N SER A 309 -3.37 -2.05 11.41
CA SER A 309 -3.51 -1.86 9.97
C SER A 309 -2.74 -2.94 9.21
N LEU A 310 -2.91 -3.00 7.88
CA LEU A 310 -2.12 -3.90 7.05
C LEU A 310 -0.62 -3.59 7.16
N PHE A 311 -0.25 -2.30 7.21
CA PHE A 311 1.13 -1.86 7.42
C PHE A 311 1.73 -2.42 8.71
N ASP A 312 0.99 -2.35 9.83
CA ASP A 312 1.46 -2.83 11.14
C ASP A 312 1.77 -4.34 11.10
N LEU A 313 0.98 -5.10 10.35
CA LEU A 313 1.14 -6.54 10.23
C LEU A 313 2.27 -6.94 9.28
N LEU A 314 2.42 -6.24 8.16
CA LEU A 314 3.49 -6.53 7.20
C LEU A 314 4.86 -6.17 7.78
N ARG A 315 4.95 -5.11 8.59
CA ARG A 315 6.18 -4.71 9.30
C ARG A 315 6.60 -5.71 10.39
N THR A 316 5.67 -6.40 11.03
CA THR A 316 5.95 -7.26 12.21
C THR A 316 5.86 -8.75 11.92
N GLY A 317 5.33 -9.14 10.76
CA GLY A 317 5.12 -10.53 10.37
C GLY A 317 6.40 -11.29 10.02
N PRO A 318 6.30 -12.59 9.71
CA PRO A 318 7.44 -13.45 9.35
C PRO A 318 8.16 -13.05 8.05
N PHE A 319 7.62 -12.07 7.32
CA PHE A 319 8.24 -11.46 6.14
C PHE A 319 9.03 -10.18 6.47
N ALA A 320 9.03 -9.75 7.74
CA ALA A 320 9.89 -8.66 8.19
C ALA A 320 11.35 -9.06 7.95
N THR A 321 12.08 -8.20 7.26
CA THR A 321 13.53 -8.36 7.11
C THR A 321 14.12 -8.38 8.53
N PRO A 322 14.93 -9.39 8.89
CA PRO A 322 15.53 -9.43 10.22
C PRO A 322 16.34 -8.16 10.44
N GLU A 323 16.15 -7.48 11.57
CA GLU A 323 17.02 -6.38 11.95
C GLU A 323 18.48 -6.88 11.91
N PRO A 324 19.39 -6.14 11.27
CA PRO A 324 20.81 -6.45 11.40
C PRO A 324 21.16 -6.35 12.88
N GLN A 325 21.53 -7.49 13.48
CA GLN A 325 22.08 -7.49 14.84
C GLN A 325 23.35 -6.65 14.82
N THR A 326 23.28 -5.45 15.40
CA THR A 326 24.42 -4.57 15.64
C THR A 326 25.25 -5.08 16.81
#